data_AF-A0A8J7U3Q4-F1
#
_entry.id   AF-A0A8J7U3Q4-F1
#
_cell.length_a   1.000
_cell.length_b   1.000
_cell.length_c   1.000
_cell.angle_alpha   90.00
_cell.angle_beta   90.00
_cell.angle_gamma   90.00
#
_symmetry.space_group_name_H-M   'P 1'
#
loop_
_entity.id
_entity.type
_entity.pdbx_description
1 polymer ?
#
loop_
_entity_poly.entity_id
_entity_poly.type
_entity_poly.pdbx_seq_one_letter_code
_entity_poly.pdbx_strand_id
1 'polypeptide(L)'
;MEKPLRKVIGGMRGREGMYVLPPDWSHVVAFLNGFSAGRKGSGLSCELTLFEQWLYEKIGNRCSSGWDWVVLNKFAEGDTQKALPKFYQLWDAFLQDEIP
;
A
#
# COMPACT_ATOMS: atom_id res chain seq x y z
N MET A 1 13.08 15.71 2.33
CA MET A 1 13.31 14.45 3.08
C MET A 1 12.94 13.30 2.16
N GLU A 2 13.85 12.37 1.88
CA GLU A 2 13.56 11.23 0.99
C GLU A 2 12.44 10.40 1.63
N LYS A 3 11.40 10.03 0.86
CA LYS A 3 10.24 9.25 1.31
C LYS A 3 10.45 7.78 0.88
N PRO A 4 11.10 6.93 1.71
CA PRO A 4 11.71 5.71 1.20
C PRO A 4 10.68 4.64 0.87
N LEU A 5 9.51 4.68 1.51
CA LEU A 5 8.40 3.80 1.17
C LEU A 5 7.84 4.13 -0.23
N ARG A 6 7.72 5.40 -0.62
CA ARG A 6 7.39 5.79 -2.01
C ARG A 6 8.41 5.26 -3.01
N LYS A 7 9.70 5.36 -2.69
CA LYS A 7 10.79 4.86 -3.56
C LYS A 7 10.74 3.34 -3.71
N VAL A 8 10.46 2.62 -2.62
CA VAL A 8 10.30 1.15 -2.65
C VAL A 8 9.07 0.77 -3.47
N ILE A 9 7.89 1.34 -3.18
CA ILE A 9 6.65 1.03 -3.90
C ILE A 9 6.79 1.37 -5.40
N GLY A 10 7.35 2.54 -5.72
CA GLY A 10 7.62 2.92 -7.11
C GLY A 10 8.67 2.04 -7.79
N GLY A 11 9.67 1.57 -7.04
CA GLY A 11 10.70 0.66 -7.54
C GLY A 11 10.17 -0.75 -7.83
N MET A 12 9.20 -1.22 -7.04
CA MET A 12 8.57 -2.53 -7.17
C MET A 12 7.70 -2.65 -8.42
N ARG A 13 7.04 -1.56 -8.88
CA ARG A 13 6.08 -1.62 -9.99
C ARG A 13 6.71 -2.23 -11.25
N GLY A 14 6.17 -3.35 -11.72
CA GLY A 14 6.66 -4.10 -12.87
C GLY A 14 7.98 -4.86 -12.63
N ARG A 15 8.47 -4.88 -11.39
CA ARG A 15 9.70 -5.56 -10.94
C ARG A 15 9.49 -6.26 -9.60
N GLU A 16 8.26 -6.63 -9.27
CA GLU A 16 7.87 -7.15 -7.96
C GLU A 16 8.67 -8.42 -7.61
N GLY A 17 8.95 -9.25 -8.61
CA GLY A 17 9.79 -10.46 -8.49
C GLY A 17 11.24 -10.22 -8.04
N MET A 18 11.74 -8.98 -8.08
CA MET A 18 13.05 -8.62 -7.52
C MET A 18 13.01 -8.34 -6.02
N TYR A 19 11.82 -8.07 -5.48
CA TYR A 19 11.62 -7.72 -4.08
C TYR A 19 10.96 -8.88 -3.32
N VAL A 20 10.07 -9.59 -3.99
CA VAL A 20 9.15 -10.55 -3.37
C VAL A 20 8.89 -11.72 -4.34
N LEU A 21 9.03 -12.95 -3.84
CA LEU A 21 8.81 -14.17 -4.61
C LEU A 21 7.94 -15.17 -3.80
N PRO A 22 6.76 -15.60 -4.31
CA PRO A 22 6.11 -15.12 -5.55
C PRO A 22 5.63 -13.66 -5.45
N PRO A 23 5.56 -12.91 -6.56
CA PRO A 23 5.13 -11.51 -6.59
C PRO A 23 3.60 -11.37 -6.55
N ASP A 24 2.95 -12.04 -5.60
CA ASP A 24 1.50 -11.98 -5.44
C ASP A 24 1.08 -10.96 -4.37
N TRP A 25 -0.24 -10.78 -4.24
CA TRP A 25 -0.83 -9.82 -3.31
C TRP A 25 -0.38 -10.01 -1.86
N SER A 26 -0.46 -11.23 -1.33
CA SER A 26 -0.19 -11.47 0.09
C SER A 26 1.28 -11.27 0.42
N HIS A 27 2.19 -11.67 -0.47
CA HIS A 27 3.61 -11.47 -0.25
C HIS A 27 4.02 -10.00 -0.38
N VAL A 28 3.44 -9.24 -1.32
CA VAL A 28 3.65 -7.80 -1.42
C VAL A 28 3.15 -7.08 -0.17
N VAL A 29 1.96 -7.43 0.32
CA VAL A 29 1.40 -6.90 1.58
C VAL A 29 2.34 -7.19 2.75
N ALA A 30 2.80 -8.42 2.91
CA ALA A 30 3.72 -8.82 3.98
C ALA A 30 5.03 -8.02 3.92
N PHE A 31 5.60 -7.88 2.72
CA PHE A 31 6.82 -7.10 2.51
C PHE A 31 6.64 -5.63 2.89
N LEU A 32 5.58 -4.97 2.41
CA LEU A 32 5.32 -3.56 2.69
C LEU A 32 5.01 -3.29 4.17
N ASN A 33 4.24 -4.18 4.81
CA ASN A 33 3.98 -4.11 6.25
C ASN A 33 5.27 -4.29 7.07
N GLY A 34 6.12 -5.26 6.70
CA GLY A 34 7.42 -5.48 7.34
C GLY A 34 8.38 -4.28 7.17
N PHE A 35 8.47 -3.75 5.95
CA PHE A 35 9.27 -2.55 5.67
C PHE A 35 8.80 -1.36 6.51
N SER A 36 7.49 -1.15 6.59
CA SER A 36 6.90 -0.09 7.40
C SER A 36 7.14 -0.27 8.89
N ALA A 37 6.97 -1.48 9.42
CA ALA A 37 7.22 -1.80 10.82
C ALA A 37 8.67 -1.54 11.23
N GLY A 38 9.64 -1.93 10.40
CA GLY A 38 11.06 -1.65 10.65
C GLY A 38 11.37 -0.15 10.76
N ARG A 39 10.64 0.69 10.01
CA ARG A 39 10.81 2.16 10.06
C ARG A 39 10.08 2.83 11.22
N LYS A 40 8.94 2.31 11.66
CA LYS A 40 8.26 2.78 12.88
C LYS A 40 9.19 2.67 14.09
N GLY A 41 9.97 1.59 14.18
CA GLY A 41 11.01 1.41 15.21
C GLY A 41 12.10 2.49 15.19
N SER A 42 12.24 3.25 14.10
CA SER A 42 13.20 4.35 13.94
C SER A 42 12.57 5.75 14.08
N GLY A 43 11.31 5.86 14.52
CA GLY A 43 10.63 7.15 14.76
C GLY A 43 10.17 7.89 13.49
N LEU A 44 10.14 7.23 12.33
CA LEU A 44 9.72 7.82 11.06
C LEU A 44 8.23 7.56 10.81
N SER A 45 7.53 8.55 10.23
CA SER A 45 6.10 8.43 9.93
C SER A 45 5.82 7.29 8.94
N CYS A 46 4.68 6.63 9.14
CA CYS A 46 4.27 5.46 8.38
C CYS A 46 3.29 5.88 7.28
N GLU A 47 3.79 6.08 6.06
CA GLU A 47 2.95 6.49 4.92
C GLU A 47 1.85 5.48 4.60
N LEU A 48 2.04 4.18 4.90
CA LEU A 48 0.95 3.20 4.80
C LEU A 48 -0.21 3.48 5.74
N THR A 49 0.03 4.09 6.91
CA THR A 49 -1.06 4.45 7.82
C THR A 49 -1.82 5.67 7.29
N LEU A 50 -1.14 6.62 6.67
CA LEU A 50 -1.80 7.75 5.98
C LEU A 50 -2.61 7.26 4.78
N PHE A 51 -2.04 6.36 3.98
CA PHE A 51 -2.74 5.71 2.89
C PHE A 51 -3.98 4.94 3.35
N GLU A 52 -3.87 4.21 4.46
CA GLU A 52 -5.01 3.52 5.06
C GLU A 52 -6.14 4.49 5.44
N GLN A 53 -5.80 5.60 6.10
CA GLN A 53 -6.77 6.63 6.45
C GLN A 53 -7.43 7.23 5.20
N TRP A 54 -6.63 7.55 4.18
CA TRP A 54 -7.13 8.03 2.89
C TRP A 54 -8.09 7.02 2.23
N LEU A 55 -7.80 5.72 2.28
CA LEU A 55 -8.72 4.69 1.78
C LEU A 55 -10.05 4.67 2.54
N TYR A 56 -10.01 4.80 3.87
CA TYR A 56 -11.23 4.85 4.69
C TYR A 56 -12.12 6.05 4.33
N GLU A 57 -11.51 7.20 4.04
CA GLU A 57 -12.23 8.38 3.55
C GLU A 57 -12.90 8.11 2.21
N LYS A 58 -12.21 7.45 1.26
CA LYS A 58 -12.79 7.11 -0.05
C LYS A 58 -13.97 6.14 0.03
N ILE A 59 -13.99 5.23 1.00
CA ILE A 59 -15.13 4.30 1.20
C ILE A 59 -16.21 4.86 2.12
N GLY A 60 -16.04 6.09 2.63
CA GLY A 60 -17.01 6.78 3.49
C GLY A 60 -17.22 6.13 4.86
N ASN A 61 -16.34 5.23 5.29
CA ASN A 61 -16.47 4.49 6.55
C ASN A 61 -15.10 4.14 7.13
N ARG A 62 -14.99 4.22 8.46
CA ARG A 62 -13.85 3.63 9.16
C ARG A 62 -13.99 2.11 9.13
N CYS A 63 -12.97 1.43 8.62
CA CYS A 63 -12.88 -0.01 8.66
C CYS A 63 -11.98 -0.44 9.82
N SER A 64 -12.29 -1.56 10.47
CA SER A 64 -11.36 -2.21 11.42
C SER A 64 -10.31 -3.07 10.71
N SER A 65 -10.47 -3.28 9.39
CA SER A 65 -9.56 -4.05 8.55
C SER A 65 -8.52 -3.14 7.92
N GLY A 66 -7.27 -3.61 7.84
CA GLY A 66 -6.15 -2.83 7.31
C GLY A 66 -6.28 -2.45 5.83
N TRP A 67 -5.39 -1.58 5.37
CA TRP A 67 -5.33 -1.08 3.98
C TRP A 67 -5.39 -2.19 2.94
N ASP A 68 -4.73 -3.33 3.19
CA ASP A 68 -4.65 -4.47 2.29
C ASP A 68 -6.02 -5.13 2.11
N TRP A 69 -6.73 -5.34 3.21
CA TRP A 69 -8.09 -5.89 3.13
C TRP A 69 -9.01 -4.95 2.36
N VAL A 70 -8.89 -3.63 2.58
CA VAL A 70 -9.71 -2.64 1.88
C VAL A 70 -9.42 -2.65 0.38
N VAL A 71 -8.15 -2.64 -0.03
CA VAL A 71 -7.78 -2.72 -1.45
C VAL A 71 -8.37 -3.98 -2.09
N LEU A 72 -8.14 -5.15 -1.48
CA LEU A 72 -8.61 -6.42 -2.04
C LEU A 72 -10.14 -6.46 -2.14
N ASN A 73 -10.85 -6.13 -1.06
CA ASN A 73 -12.28 -6.41 -0.95
C ASN A 73 -13.17 -5.26 -1.44
N LYS A 74 -12.72 -4.01 -1.31
CA LYS A 74 -13.52 -2.83 -1.68
C LYS A 74 -13.19 -2.29 -3.08
N PHE A 75 -11.96 -2.49 -3.54
CA PHE A 75 -11.50 -1.92 -4.81
C PHE A 75 -11.12 -2.95 -5.86
N ALA A 76 -10.78 -4.17 -5.46
CA ALA A 76 -10.48 -5.29 -6.36
C ALA A 76 -11.55 -6.40 -6.33
N GLU A 77 -12.68 -6.20 -5.64
CA GLU A 77 -13.83 -7.11 -5.63
C GLU A 77 -13.47 -8.55 -5.17
N GLY A 78 -12.47 -8.69 -4.29
CA GLY A 78 -11.98 -9.98 -3.80
C GLY A 78 -11.05 -10.72 -4.77
N ASP A 79 -10.73 -10.13 -5.92
CA ASP A 79 -9.85 -10.71 -6.93
C ASP A 79 -8.38 -10.39 -6.63
N THR A 80 -7.63 -11.41 -6.22
CA THR A 80 -6.22 -11.28 -5.87
C THR A 80 -5.34 -10.92 -7.07
N GLN A 81 -5.74 -11.26 -8.30
CA GLN A 81 -5.01 -10.87 -9.51
C GLN A 81 -5.16 -9.38 -9.82
N LYS A 82 -6.30 -8.79 -9.43
CA LYS A 82 -6.56 -7.35 -9.59
C LYS A 82 -6.04 -6.51 -8.43
N ALA A 83 -5.83 -7.11 -7.25
CA ALA A 83 -5.49 -6.39 -6.03
C ALA A 83 -4.18 -5.60 -6.13
N LEU A 84 -3.13 -6.20 -6.69
CA LEU A 84 -1.83 -5.54 -6.83
C LEU A 84 -1.84 -4.37 -7.84
N PRO A 85 -2.35 -4.54 -9.08
CA PRO A 85 -2.58 -3.40 -9.98
C PRO A 85 -3.45 -2.31 -9.37
N LYS A 86 -4.51 -2.70 -8.64
CA LYS A 86 -5.41 -1.76 -7.97
C LYS A 86 -4.72 -0.98 -6.86
N PHE A 87 -3.89 -1.64 -6.06
CA PHE A 87 -3.06 -1.00 -5.04
C PHE A 87 -2.20 0.09 -5.66
N TYR A 88 -1.50 -0.19 -6.75
CA TYR A 88 -0.67 0.80 -7.42
C TYR A 88 -1.46 2.01 -7.92
N GLN A 89 -2.65 1.79 -8.49
CA GLN A 89 -3.55 2.86 -8.91
C GLN A 89 -3.98 3.73 -7.72
N LEU A 90 -4.40 3.11 -6.61
CA LEU A 90 -4.86 3.82 -5.42
C LEU A 90 -3.71 4.56 -4.73
N TRP A 91 -2.52 3.97 -4.71
CA TRP A 91 -1.32 4.60 -4.17
C TRP A 91 -0.96 5.86 -4.95
N ASP A 92 -1.00 5.82 -6.29
CA ASP A 92 -0.76 7.01 -7.10
C ASP A 92 -1.79 8.12 -6.84
N ALA A 93 -3.07 7.75 -6.73
CA ALA A 93 -4.13 8.70 -6.41
C ALA A 93 -3.94 9.33 -5.01
N PHE A 94 -3.57 8.54 -4.01
CA PHE A 94 -3.19 9.01 -2.69
C PHE A 94 -2.02 10.00 -2.75
N LEU A 95 -0.99 9.68 -3.52
CA LEU A 95 0.17 10.57 -3.69
C LEU A 95 -0.16 11.88 -4.40
N GLN A 96 -1.17 11.90 -5.27
CA GLN A 96 -1.67 13.11 -5.93
C GLN A 96 -2.51 13.97 -4.98
N ASP A 97 -3.37 13.36 -4.18
CA ASP A 97 -4.20 14.06 -3.18
C ASP A 97 -3.35 14.63 -2.02
N GLU A 98 -2.17 14.07 -1.72
CA GLU A 98 -1.23 14.58 -0.70
C GLU A 98 -0.34 15.74 -1.17
N ILE A 99 -0.48 16.23 -2.40
CA ILE A 99 0.22 17.41 -2.90
C ILE A 99 -0.73 18.61 -2.76
N PRO A 100 -0.44 19.62 -1.90
CA PRO A 100 -1.12 20.91 -2.01
C PRO A 100 -0.81 21.59 -3.35
#